data_AF-A0A381V0M5-F1
#
_entry.id   AF-A0A381V0M5-F1
#
_cell.length_a   1.000
_cell.length_b   1.000
_cell.length_c   1.000
_cell.angle_alpha   90.00
_cell.angle_beta   90.00
_cell.angle_gamma   90.00
#
_symmetry.space_group_name_H-M   'P 1'
#
loop_
_entity.id
_entity.type
_entity.pdbx_description
1 polymer ?
#
loop_
_entity_poly.entity_id
_entity_poly.type
_entity_poly.pdbx_seq_one_letter_code
_entity_poly.pdbx_strand_id
1 'polypeptide(L)'
;MIFIFFSRTLFAQCDSAYTYYPALPLNVTILSGDTCLSDNDMVVLDSLISINDLTYGSPLELGTQTWFNGRLRFLVSGNYGNSSGVNDTIYSLPDNIGNWDNIASLYLEWNRLSELPGSFSHLSDLMTLYLNNNVLQDIGDSIGNLDNLYFLD
;
A
#
# COMPACT_ATOMS: atom_id res chain seq x y z
N MET A 1 43.25 -33.36 2.93
CA MET A 1 42.50 -32.45 3.82
C MET A 1 42.37 -31.11 3.10
N ILE A 2 41.27 -30.90 2.39
CA ILE A 2 40.80 -29.57 1.98
C ILE A 2 39.28 -29.64 2.09
N PHE A 3 38.76 -29.21 3.24
CA PHE A 3 37.33 -28.93 3.40
C PHE A 3 37.11 -27.53 2.83
N ILE A 4 36.52 -27.45 1.64
CA ILE A 4 36.03 -26.19 1.09
C ILE A 4 34.74 -25.87 1.86
N PHE A 5 34.86 -25.02 2.87
CA PHE A 5 33.70 -24.37 3.48
C PHE A 5 33.11 -23.42 2.44
N PHE A 6 32.04 -23.84 1.77
CA PHE A 6 31.12 -22.88 1.18
C PHE A 6 30.49 -22.11 2.34
N SER A 7 31.03 -20.93 2.62
CA SER A 7 30.32 -19.88 3.35
C SER A 7 29.08 -19.54 2.51
N ARG A 8 27.98 -20.27 2.71
CA ARG A 8 26.66 -19.79 2.31
C ARG A 8 26.43 -18.53 3.12
N THR A 9 26.68 -17.36 2.53
CA THR A 9 26.01 -16.15 2.97
C THR A 9 24.52 -16.49 2.99
N LEU A 10 23.95 -16.58 4.18
CA LEU A 10 22.51 -16.63 4.40
C LEU A 10 21.94 -15.30 3.89
N PHE A 11 21.75 -15.19 2.58
CA PHE A 11 20.80 -14.22 2.08
C PHE A 11 19.44 -14.68 2.60
N ALA A 12 18.74 -13.80 3.30
CA ALA A 12 17.32 -14.01 3.61
C ALA A 12 16.63 -14.26 2.26
N GLN A 13 16.24 -15.51 2.01
CA GLN A 13 15.58 -15.87 0.78
C GLN A 13 14.09 -15.68 1.02
N CYS A 14 13.56 -14.56 0.53
CA CYS A 14 12.13 -14.34 0.51
C CYS A 14 11.43 -15.47 -0.25
N ASP A 15 10.17 -15.73 0.11
CA ASP A 15 9.30 -16.57 -0.70
C ASP A 15 9.12 -15.95 -2.10
N SER A 16 8.77 -16.77 -3.09
CA SER A 16 8.77 -16.37 -4.51
C SER A 16 7.78 -15.26 -4.90
N ALA A 17 6.89 -14.86 -3.99
CA ALA A 17 5.92 -13.78 -4.18
C ALA A 17 6.30 -12.50 -3.42
N TYR A 18 7.53 -12.46 -2.89
CA TYR A 18 8.06 -11.36 -2.10
C TYR A 18 9.45 -10.99 -2.58
N THR A 19 9.72 -9.69 -2.59
CA THR A 19 11.02 -9.12 -2.96
C THR A 19 11.75 -8.65 -1.70
N TYR A 20 13.03 -9.00 -1.59
CA TYR A 20 13.90 -8.52 -0.51
C TYR A 20 14.33 -7.07 -0.75
N TYR A 21 14.06 -6.20 0.22
CA TYR A 21 14.55 -4.82 0.21
C TYR A 21 15.68 -4.66 1.23
N PRO A 22 16.93 -4.38 0.79
CA PRO A 22 18.09 -4.29 1.69
C PRO A 22 18.08 -3.03 2.57
N ALA A 23 17.32 -2.01 2.18
CA ALA A 23 17.09 -0.79 2.93
C ALA A 23 15.67 -0.28 2.64
N LEU A 24 15.06 0.34 3.64
CA LEU A 24 13.74 0.94 3.54
C LEU A 24 13.82 2.46 3.73
N PRO A 25 13.03 3.26 3.00
CA PRO A 25 12.97 4.69 3.25
C PRO A 25 12.24 5.01 4.58
N LEU A 26 12.42 6.23 5.10
CA LEU A 26 12.01 6.60 6.47
C LEU A 26 10.50 6.58 6.73
N ASN A 27 9.70 6.68 5.68
CA ASN A 27 8.25 6.62 5.67
C ASN A 27 7.71 5.17 5.71
N VAL A 28 8.59 4.15 5.73
CA VAL A 28 8.21 2.74 5.79
C VAL A 28 8.51 2.15 7.16
N THR A 29 7.49 1.58 7.79
CA THR A 29 7.60 0.87 9.07
C THR A 29 7.28 -0.62 8.88
N ILE A 30 8.11 -1.51 9.43
CA ILE A 30 7.81 -2.95 9.53
C ILE A 30 7.33 -3.23 10.95
N LEU A 31 6.04 -3.53 11.10
CA LEU A 31 5.44 -3.86 12.39
C LEU A 31 5.83 -5.27 12.86
N SER A 32 5.94 -6.20 11.91
CA SER A 32 6.36 -7.59 12.13
C SER A 32 6.89 -8.18 10.83
N GLY A 33 7.80 -9.15 10.92
CA GLY A 33 8.45 -9.78 9.78
C GLY A 33 9.80 -9.14 9.45
N ASP A 34 10.33 -9.51 8.29
CA ASP A 34 11.54 -8.94 7.71
C ASP A 34 11.20 -7.94 6.58
N THR A 35 12.17 -7.61 5.74
CA THR A 35 12.01 -6.68 4.62
C THR A 35 11.69 -7.40 3.30
N CYS A 36 11.14 -8.62 3.36
CA CYS A 36 10.51 -9.27 2.23
C CYS A 36 9.09 -8.71 2.05
N LEU A 37 8.90 -7.87 1.03
CA LEU A 37 7.61 -7.19 0.79
C LEU A 37 6.91 -7.80 -0.41
N SER A 38 5.59 -7.92 -0.34
CA SER A 38 4.78 -8.60 -1.34
C SER A 38 4.83 -7.92 -2.70
N ASP A 39 5.12 -8.69 -3.74
CA ASP A 39 5.16 -8.19 -5.10
C ASP A 39 3.77 -7.67 -5.54
N ASN A 40 2.69 -8.29 -5.07
CA ASN A 40 1.32 -7.86 -5.37
C ASN A 40 1.04 -6.47 -4.80
N ASP A 41 1.38 -6.22 -3.53
CA ASP A 41 1.14 -4.92 -2.90
C ASP A 41 1.99 -3.83 -3.56
N MET A 42 3.23 -4.16 -3.94
CA MET A 42 4.14 -3.27 -4.66
C MET A 42 3.60 -2.90 -6.05
N VAL A 43 3.01 -3.84 -6.78
CA VAL A 43 2.39 -3.58 -8.10
C VAL A 43 1.20 -2.62 -7.98
N VAL A 44 0.41 -2.69 -6.90
CA VAL A 44 -0.68 -1.72 -6.68
C VAL A 44 -0.13 -0.33 -6.39
N LEU A 45 0.90 -0.21 -5.53
CA LEU A 45 1.56 1.07 -5.26
C LEU A 45 2.12 1.69 -6.55
N ASP A 46 2.77 0.88 -7.38
CA ASP A 46 3.29 1.30 -8.70
C ASP A 46 2.17 1.72 -9.66
N SER A 47 1.06 0.97 -9.66
CA SER A 47 -0.13 1.32 -10.45
C SER A 47 -0.72 2.66 -10.00
N LEU A 48 -0.83 2.89 -8.69
CA LEU A 48 -1.34 4.15 -8.12
C LEU A 48 -0.45 5.34 -8.51
N ILE A 49 0.87 5.15 -8.52
CA ILE A 49 1.83 6.15 -9.02
C ILE A 49 1.62 6.40 -10.51
N SER A 50 1.61 5.34 -11.32
CA SER A 50 1.58 5.45 -12.77
C SER A 50 0.29 6.06 -13.30
N ILE A 51 -0.88 5.72 -12.77
CA ILE A 51 -2.16 6.23 -13.29
C ILE A 51 -2.42 7.69 -12.91
N ASN A 52 -1.72 8.20 -11.89
CA ASN A 52 -1.84 9.57 -11.41
C ASN A 52 -0.62 10.44 -11.79
N ASP A 53 0.28 9.92 -12.63
CA ASP A 53 1.53 10.58 -13.02
C ASP A 53 2.36 11.10 -11.84
N LEU A 54 2.33 10.39 -10.71
CA LEU A 54 3.07 10.79 -9.51
C LEU A 54 4.57 10.56 -9.72
N THR A 55 5.40 11.41 -9.11
CA THR A 55 6.86 11.30 -9.21
C THR A 55 7.44 10.78 -7.90
N TYR A 56 7.83 9.51 -7.89
CA TYR A 56 8.57 8.85 -6.80
C TYR A 56 9.71 8.02 -7.38
N GLY A 57 10.82 7.87 -6.64
CA GLY A 57 11.93 7.01 -7.03
C GLY A 57 11.66 5.52 -6.79
N SER A 58 10.70 5.21 -5.93
CA SER A 58 10.27 3.86 -5.58
C SER A 58 8.81 3.89 -5.10
N PRO A 59 8.02 2.81 -5.30
CA PRO A 59 6.69 2.72 -4.69
C PRO A 59 6.73 2.74 -3.14
N LEU A 60 7.88 2.43 -2.53
CA LEU A 60 8.07 2.56 -1.07
C LEU A 60 8.15 4.02 -0.58
N GLU A 61 8.36 4.99 -1.47
CA GLU A 61 8.37 6.41 -1.12
C GLU A 61 6.97 7.04 -1.15
N LEU A 62 5.95 6.32 -1.63
CA LEU A 62 4.58 6.79 -1.68
C LEU A 62 3.94 6.80 -0.29
N GLY A 63 3.57 7.98 0.20
CA GLY A 63 2.85 8.12 1.46
C GLY A 63 3.63 7.62 2.68
N THR A 64 2.97 7.40 3.81
CA THR A 64 3.55 6.63 4.93
C THR A 64 3.01 5.21 4.92
N GLN A 65 3.88 4.22 5.00
CA GLN A 65 3.52 2.81 4.87
C GLN A 65 3.86 2.06 6.16
N THR A 66 2.95 1.20 6.59
CA THR A 66 3.25 0.20 7.61
C THR A 66 2.93 -1.18 7.07
N TRP A 67 3.90 -2.08 7.19
CA TRP A 67 3.85 -3.45 6.69
C TRP A 67 3.81 -4.44 7.86
N PHE A 68 3.09 -5.54 7.68
CA PHE A 68 2.96 -6.61 8.66
C PHE A 68 3.13 -7.96 7.96
N ASN A 69 4.17 -8.71 8.33
CA ASN A 69 4.57 -9.97 7.72
C ASN A 69 4.65 -9.89 6.18
N GLY A 70 5.29 -8.82 5.68
CA GLY A 70 5.51 -8.60 4.25
C GLY A 70 4.30 -8.10 3.45
N ARG A 71 3.12 -7.91 4.07
CA ARG A 71 1.93 -7.33 3.43
C ARG A 71 1.69 -5.89 3.88
N LEU A 72 1.20 -5.03 2.99
CA LEU A 72 0.84 -3.65 3.32
C LEU A 72 -0.36 -3.65 4.28
N ARG A 73 -0.21 -3.02 5.45
CA ARG A 73 -1.24 -3.00 6.49
C ARG A 73 -1.85 -1.63 6.71
N PHE A 74 -1.05 -0.57 6.61
CA PHE A 74 -1.52 0.81 6.71
C PHE A 74 -0.89 1.63 5.61
N LEU A 75 -1.69 2.44 4.93
CA LEU A 75 -1.22 3.43 3.99
C LEU A 75 -1.80 4.81 4.32
N VAL A 76 -0.90 5.76 4.57
CA VAL A 76 -1.24 7.17 4.68
C VAL A 76 -0.89 7.86 3.37
N SER A 77 -1.91 8.11 2.56
CA SER A 77 -1.78 8.70 1.22
C SER A 77 -2.64 9.95 1.03
N GLY A 78 -3.04 10.59 2.13
CA GLY A 78 -3.69 11.90 2.05
C GLY A 78 -2.73 12.98 1.55
N ASN A 79 -3.22 13.98 0.83
CA ASN A 79 -2.38 15.07 0.32
C ASN A 79 -2.34 16.23 1.34
N TYR A 80 -1.49 16.10 2.35
CA TYR A 80 -1.39 17.07 3.45
C TYR A 80 -0.41 18.22 3.20
N GLY A 81 0.34 18.20 2.08
CA GLY A 81 1.44 19.14 1.83
C GLY A 81 2.62 18.97 2.81
N ASN A 82 2.80 17.79 3.40
CA ASN A 82 3.91 17.45 4.28
C ASN A 82 4.41 16.02 4.03
N SER A 83 5.40 15.56 4.80
CA SER A 83 6.07 14.27 4.60
C SER A 83 5.27 13.04 5.06
N SER A 84 4.10 13.20 5.66
CA SER A 84 3.28 12.06 6.13
C SER A 84 2.41 11.46 5.02
N GLY A 85 2.10 12.25 3.99
CA GLY A 85 1.19 11.89 2.92
C GLY A 85 1.87 11.82 1.55
N VAL A 86 1.08 12.00 0.49
CA VAL A 86 1.60 12.07 -0.88
C VAL A 86 2.10 13.48 -1.24
N ASN A 87 3.05 13.55 -2.18
CA ASN A 87 3.63 14.79 -2.67
C ASN A 87 2.79 15.52 -3.73
N ASP A 88 1.85 14.84 -4.37
CA ASP A 88 0.94 15.38 -5.37
C ASP A 88 -0.41 14.66 -5.30
N THR A 89 -1.39 15.18 -6.03
CA THR A 89 -2.80 14.81 -5.94
C THR A 89 -3.08 13.45 -6.57
N ILE A 90 -3.77 12.58 -5.83
CA ILE A 90 -4.38 11.38 -6.39
C ILE A 90 -5.76 11.74 -6.97
N TYR A 91 -5.97 11.40 -8.24
CA TYR A 91 -7.23 11.59 -8.98
C TYR A 91 -8.01 10.29 -9.12
N SER A 92 -7.31 9.16 -9.24
CA SER A 92 -7.91 7.85 -9.48
C SER A 92 -7.22 6.76 -8.65
N LEU A 93 -7.97 5.72 -8.30
CA LEU A 93 -7.42 4.48 -7.73
C LEU A 93 -7.34 3.41 -8.82
N PRO A 94 -6.30 2.56 -8.84
CA PRO A 94 -6.16 1.54 -9.87
C PRO A 94 -7.12 0.37 -9.64
N ASP A 95 -7.56 -0.29 -10.72
CA ASP A 95 -8.46 -1.45 -10.64
C ASP A 95 -7.87 -2.63 -9.85
N ASN A 96 -6.55 -2.72 -9.70
CA ASN A 96 -5.90 -3.74 -8.90
C ASN A 96 -5.82 -3.40 -7.40
N ILE A 97 -6.41 -2.28 -6.93
CA ILE A 97 -6.38 -1.91 -5.51
C ILE A 97 -6.93 -3.01 -4.59
N GLY A 98 -7.89 -3.80 -5.08
CA GLY A 98 -8.41 -4.96 -4.37
C GLY A 98 -7.38 -6.04 -3.99
N ASN A 99 -6.16 -6.00 -4.54
CA ASN A 99 -5.07 -6.88 -4.13
C ASN A 99 -4.49 -6.50 -2.75
N TRP A 100 -4.80 -5.32 -2.22
CA TRP A 100 -4.53 -4.95 -0.84
C TRP A 100 -5.53 -5.62 0.13
N ASP A 101 -5.78 -6.91 -0.05
CA ASP A 101 -6.70 -7.72 0.75
C ASP A 101 -6.35 -7.79 2.25
N ASN A 102 -5.11 -7.42 2.61
CA ASN A 102 -4.59 -7.36 3.97
C ASN A 102 -4.53 -5.94 4.57
N ILE A 103 -4.92 -4.89 3.85
CA ILE A 103 -4.87 -3.51 4.37
C ILE A 103 -5.95 -3.31 5.44
N ALA A 104 -5.60 -2.71 6.57
CA ALA A 104 -6.55 -2.40 7.64
C ALA A 104 -6.93 -0.93 7.69
N SER A 105 -6.02 -0.03 7.35
CA SER A 105 -6.34 1.39 7.32
C SER A 105 -5.78 2.08 6.09
N LEU A 106 -6.66 2.81 5.43
CA LEU A 106 -6.37 3.52 4.20
C LEU A 106 -6.83 4.97 4.34
N TYR A 107 -5.87 5.89 4.25
CA TYR A 107 -6.09 7.33 4.36
C TYR A 107 -5.90 7.95 2.98
N LEU A 108 -6.99 8.43 2.39
CA LEU A 108 -7.06 8.97 1.04
C LEU A 108 -7.61 10.41 1.02
N GLU A 109 -7.78 11.03 2.19
CA GLU A 109 -8.32 12.36 2.32
C GLU A 109 -7.48 13.45 1.64
N TRP A 110 -8.09 14.60 1.37
CA TRP A 110 -7.45 15.75 0.72
C TRP A 110 -6.94 15.50 -0.70
N ASN A 111 -7.46 14.48 -1.37
CA ASN A 111 -7.17 14.20 -2.78
C ASN A 111 -8.31 14.70 -3.69
N ARG A 112 -8.38 14.21 -4.93
CA ARG A 112 -9.44 14.54 -5.90
C ARG A 112 -10.07 13.29 -6.50
N LEU A 113 -10.23 12.24 -5.70
CA LEU A 113 -10.94 11.03 -6.10
C LEU A 113 -12.39 11.38 -6.46
N SER A 114 -12.83 10.94 -7.63
CA SER A 114 -14.21 11.11 -8.11
C SER A 114 -15.05 9.83 -8.01
N GLU A 115 -14.39 8.67 -7.93
CA GLU A 115 -15.02 7.35 -7.79
C GLU A 115 -14.12 6.36 -7.05
N LEU A 116 -14.71 5.27 -6.57
CA LEU A 116 -13.99 4.10 -6.05
C LEU A 116 -14.16 2.93 -7.03
N PRO A 117 -13.09 2.20 -7.40
CA PRO A 117 -13.18 1.10 -8.36
C PRO A 117 -13.99 -0.08 -7.82
N GLY A 118 -14.52 -0.93 -8.71
CA GLY A 118 -15.30 -2.11 -8.31
C GLY A 118 -14.53 -3.08 -7.39
N SER A 119 -13.22 -3.19 -7.60
CA SER A 119 -12.31 -4.03 -6.81
C SER A 119 -12.08 -3.55 -5.39
N PHE A 120 -12.56 -2.34 -5.03
CA PHE A 120 -12.52 -1.85 -3.65
C PHE A 120 -13.28 -2.79 -2.70
N SER A 121 -14.27 -3.53 -3.21
CA SER A 121 -14.98 -4.59 -2.48
C SER A 121 -14.09 -5.78 -2.04
N HIS A 122 -12.87 -5.91 -2.59
CA HIS A 122 -11.93 -6.98 -2.24
C HIS A 122 -10.95 -6.59 -1.11
N LEU A 123 -11.05 -5.38 -0.55
CA LEU A 123 -10.25 -4.96 0.60
C LEU A 123 -10.78 -5.62 1.88
N SER A 124 -10.70 -6.95 1.95
CA SER A 124 -11.40 -7.77 2.93
C SER A 124 -11.03 -7.45 4.38
N ASP A 125 -9.79 -7.02 4.64
CA ASP A 125 -9.33 -6.64 5.98
C ASP A 125 -9.55 -5.16 6.33
N LEU A 126 -10.09 -4.34 5.42
CA LEU A 126 -10.19 -2.90 5.63
C LEU A 126 -11.14 -2.59 6.78
N MET A 127 -10.62 -1.84 7.75
CA MET A 127 -11.29 -1.50 9.00
C MET A 127 -11.59 -0.01 9.12
N THR A 128 -10.67 0.81 8.61
CA THR A 128 -10.72 2.26 8.69
C THR A 128 -10.43 2.87 7.33
N LEU A 129 -11.34 3.70 6.85
CA LEU A 129 -11.22 4.40 5.59
C LEU A 129 -11.46 5.89 5.79
N TYR A 130 -10.52 6.73 5.37
CA TYR A 130 -10.67 8.18 5.31
C TYR A 130 -10.71 8.64 3.85
N LEU A 131 -11.79 9.31 3.47
CA LEU A 131 -12.09 9.82 2.14
C LEU A 131 -12.51 11.29 2.13
N ASN A 132 -12.63 11.95 3.29
CA ASN A 132 -13.05 13.35 3.32
C ASN A 132 -12.15 14.27 2.48
N ASN A 133 -12.71 15.39 2.02
CA ASN A 133 -12.03 16.33 1.12
C ASN A 133 -11.56 15.71 -0.21
N ASN A 134 -12.34 14.76 -0.75
CA ASN A 134 -12.31 14.34 -2.15
C ASN A 134 -13.47 14.97 -2.94
N VAL A 135 -13.70 14.54 -4.19
CA VAL A 135 -14.80 15.00 -5.05
C VAL A 135 -15.75 13.86 -5.43
N LEU A 136 -15.82 12.83 -4.59
CA LEU A 136 -16.73 11.69 -4.71
C LEU A 136 -18.19 12.19 -4.75
N GLN A 137 -18.95 11.74 -5.75
CA GLN A 137 -20.39 12.02 -5.83
C GLN A 137 -21.21 10.96 -5.08
N ASP A 138 -20.70 9.74 -5.05
CA ASP A 138 -21.16 8.61 -4.27
C ASP A 138 -19.95 7.75 -3.87
N ILE A 139 -20.19 6.78 -2.98
CA ILE A 139 -19.17 5.85 -2.49
C ILE A 139 -19.24 4.48 -3.19
N GLY A 140 -20.10 4.34 -4.20
CA GLY A 140 -20.40 3.10 -4.92
C GLY A 140 -21.03 1.99 -4.07
N ASP A 141 -21.48 0.93 -4.74
CA ASP A 141 -22.04 -0.26 -4.07
C ASP A 141 -20.95 -1.15 -3.45
N SER A 142 -19.69 -1.01 -3.91
CA SER A 142 -18.55 -1.82 -3.48
C SER A 142 -18.27 -1.73 -1.98
N ILE A 143 -18.52 -0.57 -1.36
CA ILE A 143 -18.33 -0.39 0.10
C ILE A 143 -19.26 -1.32 0.90
N GLY A 144 -20.44 -1.65 0.37
CA GLY A 144 -21.40 -2.54 1.04
C GLY A 144 -20.87 -3.97 1.24
N ASN A 145 -19.79 -4.35 0.57
CA ASN A 145 -19.15 -5.67 0.69
C ASN A 145 -17.94 -5.67 1.64
N LEU A 146 -17.62 -4.55 2.28
CA LEU A 146 -16.51 -4.44 3.23
C LEU A 146 -16.94 -4.88 4.64
N ASP A 147 -16.99 -6.19 4.86
CA ASP A 147 -17.53 -6.79 6.09
C ASP A 147 -16.80 -6.36 7.38
N ASN A 148 -15.52 -5.97 7.27
CA ASN A 148 -14.69 -5.56 8.40
C ASN A 148 -14.64 -4.04 8.63
N LEU A 149 -15.24 -3.24 7.73
CA LEU A 149 -15.22 -1.79 7.83
C LEU A 149 -16.10 -1.31 8.98
N TYR A 150 -15.50 -0.69 9.99
CA TYR A 150 -16.24 -0.13 11.13
C TYR A 150 -16.13 1.39 11.22
N PHE A 151 -15.23 2.01 10.46
CA PHE A 151 -15.09 3.45 10.40
C PHE A 151 -14.92 3.95 8.95
N LEU A 152 -15.80 4.87 8.57
CA LEU A 152 -15.79 5.66 7.34
C LEU A 152 -16.18 7.10 7.72
N ASP A 153 -15.46 8.10 7.23
CA ASP A 153 -15.68 9.52 7.52
C ASP A 153 -16.58 10.26 6.51
#